data_AF-A0A4Y8CCG0-F1
#
_entry.id   AF-A0A4Y8CCG0-F1
#
_cell.length_a   1.000
_cell.length_b   1.000
_cell.length_c   1.000
_cell.angle_alpha   90.00
_cell.angle_beta   90.00
_cell.angle_gamma   90.00
#
_symmetry.space_group_name_H-M   'P 1'
#
loop_
_entity.id
_entity.type
_entity.pdbx_description
1 polymer ?
#
loop_
_entity_poly.entity_id
_entity_poly.type
_entity_poly.pdbx_seq_one_letter_code
_entity_poly.pdbx_strand_id
1 'polypeptide(L)'
;EGLYIAQEVKKLLNSGVEAKEIAVLFRVNALSRAIEEAFMKEKISYKLLSGMRFYERLEIKDLISYLRLILNPNDDLSFRRIINRPKRSIGEKALKNLEEYAKKRQISLFDALCESDGGIGILTTKKAQNEANIFIQNIHTLKSYDNAKKVFD
;
A
#
# COMPACT_ATOMS: atom_id res chain seq x y z
N GLU A 1 33.91 12.05 0.43
CA GLU A 1 33.39 11.97 1.81
C GLU A 1 32.94 10.55 2.20
N GLY A 2 32.01 9.91 1.48
CA GLY A 2 31.56 8.55 1.82
C GLY A 2 32.68 7.50 2.00
N LEU A 3 33.71 7.54 1.14
CA LEU A 3 34.87 6.65 1.24
C LEU A 3 35.71 6.91 2.51
N TYR A 4 35.84 8.16 2.93
CA TYR A 4 36.54 8.51 4.17
C TYR A 4 35.78 7.99 5.39
N ILE A 5 34.46 8.15 5.41
CA ILE A 5 33.59 7.61 6.47
C ILE A 5 33.70 6.07 6.53
N ALA A 6 33.63 5.40 5.38
CA ALA A 6 33.74 3.94 5.30
C ALA A 6 35.08 3.44 5.84
N GLN A 7 36.19 4.11 5.50
CA GLN A 7 37.51 3.78 6.01
C GLN A 7 37.60 3.96 7.54
N GLU A 8 37.01 5.02 8.09
CA GLU A 8 37.03 5.26 9.53
C GLU A 8 36.19 4.24 10.29
N VAL A 9 35.01 3.90 9.77
CA VAL A 9 34.17 2.81 10.32
C VAL A 9 34.92 1.49 10.28
N LYS A 10 35.64 1.19 9.20
CA LYS A 10 36.44 -0.04 9.07
C LYS A 10 37.57 -0.11 10.09
N LYS A 11 38.24 1.01 10.40
CA LYS A 11 39.23 1.06 11.47
C LYS A 11 38.60 0.75 12.84
N LEU A 12 37.43 1.32 13.13
CA LEU A 12 36.73 1.06 14.39
C LEU A 12 36.34 -0.43 14.52
N LEU A 13 35.79 -1.02 13.47
CA LEU A 13 35.48 -2.46 13.43
C LEU A 13 36.73 -3.32 13.64
N ASN A 14 37.85 -2.97 13.00
CA ASN A 14 39.12 -3.68 13.17
C ASN A 14 39.72 -3.51 14.59
N SER A 15 39.38 -2.42 15.30
CA SER A 15 39.78 -2.21 16.69
C SER A 15 38.89 -2.94 17.72
N GLY A 16 37.85 -3.63 17.26
CA GLY A 16 36.97 -4.44 18.11
C GLY A 16 35.66 -3.76 18.52
N VAL A 17 35.38 -2.54 18.05
CA VAL A 17 34.08 -1.88 18.27
C VAL A 17 33.00 -2.65 17.52
N GLU A 18 31.88 -2.93 18.19
CA GLU A 18 30.80 -3.66 17.54
C GLU A 18 30.05 -2.77 16.53
N ALA A 19 29.64 -3.34 15.40
CA ALA A 19 28.91 -2.60 14.36
C ALA A 19 27.60 -1.95 14.88
N LYS A 20 26.97 -2.53 15.90
CA LYS A 20 25.75 -2.00 16.52
C LYS A 20 25.97 -0.71 17.33
N GLU A 21 27.21 -0.40 17.66
CA GLU A 21 27.62 0.79 18.43
C GLU A 21 28.03 1.96 17.51
N ILE A 22 28.06 1.73 16.20
CA ILE A 22 28.47 2.72 15.21
C ILE A 22 27.22 3.23 14.46
N ALA A 23 26.99 4.53 14.51
CA ALA A 23 25.92 5.19 13.76
C ALA A 23 26.48 6.34 12.90
N VAL A 24 26.06 6.40 11.64
CA VAL A 24 26.37 7.51 10.73
C VAL A 24 25.12 8.37 10.56
N LEU A 25 25.19 9.61 11.05
CA LEU A 25 24.10 10.57 10.97
C LEU A 25 24.37 11.58 9.86
N PHE A 26 23.40 11.78 8.98
CA PHE A 26 23.45 12.77 7.91
C PHE A 26 22.12 13.51 7.80
N ARG A 27 22.17 14.75 7.31
CA ARG A 27 21.03 15.67 7.34
C ARG A 27 19.99 15.40 6.25
N VAL A 28 20.42 14.89 5.09
CA VAL A 28 19.58 14.76 3.90
C VAL A 28 19.72 13.36 3.33
N ASN A 29 18.59 12.69 3.07
CA ASN A 29 18.56 11.30 2.58
C ASN A 29 19.33 11.08 1.28
N ALA A 30 19.41 12.09 0.41
CA ALA A 30 20.18 12.03 -0.84
C ALA A 30 21.68 11.75 -0.61
N LEU A 31 22.22 12.08 0.58
CA LEU A 31 23.61 11.82 0.94
C LEU A 31 23.86 10.35 1.32
N SER A 32 22.82 9.56 1.60
CA SER A 32 22.99 8.15 1.98
C SER A 32 23.65 7.36 0.86
N ARG A 33 23.28 7.62 -0.39
CA ARG A 33 23.75 6.87 -1.56
C ARG A 33 25.28 6.82 -1.67
N ALA A 34 25.95 7.96 -1.48
CA ALA A 34 27.41 8.02 -1.56
C ALA A 34 28.11 7.26 -0.42
N ILE A 35 27.44 7.15 0.74
CA ILE A 35 27.92 6.37 1.90
C ILE A 35 27.66 4.88 1.67
N GLU A 36 26.47 4.53 1.18
CA GLU A 36 26.07 3.15 0.84
C GLU A 36 26.99 2.53 -0.21
N GLU A 37 27.30 3.26 -1.29
CA GLU A 37 28.24 2.82 -2.34
C GLU A 37 29.64 2.59 -1.77
N ALA A 38 30.11 3.46 -0.87
CA ALA A 38 31.39 3.30 -0.20
C ALA A 38 31.41 2.10 0.75
N PHE A 39 30.32 1.87 1.50
CA PHE A 39 30.19 0.73 2.40
C PHE A 39 30.14 -0.59 1.63
N MET A 40 29.44 -0.64 0.50
CA MET A 40 29.47 -1.80 -0.40
C MET A 40 30.88 -2.07 -0.94
N LYS A 41 31.60 -1.03 -1.38
CA LYS A 41 32.97 -1.14 -1.89
C LYS A 41 33.94 -1.69 -0.83
N GLU A 42 33.81 -1.23 0.40
CA GLU A 42 34.63 -1.67 1.54
C GLU A 42 34.16 -2.98 2.18
N LYS A 43 33.06 -3.57 1.67
CA LYS A 43 32.39 -4.79 2.19
C LYS A 43 31.95 -4.68 3.65
N ILE A 44 31.48 -3.50 4.04
CA ILE A 44 30.95 -3.23 5.38
C ILE A 44 29.45 -3.51 5.37
N SER A 45 28.97 -4.38 6.27
CA SER A 45 27.54 -4.62 6.46
C SER A 45 26.89 -3.41 7.13
N TYR A 46 25.75 -2.96 6.63
CA TYR A 46 25.04 -1.80 7.18
C TYR A 46 23.53 -1.95 7.10
N LYS A 47 22.86 -1.18 7.95
CA LYS A 47 21.40 -1.03 7.94
C LYS A 47 21.06 0.43 7.71
N LEU A 48 20.53 0.74 6.54
CA LEU A 48 20.01 2.06 6.26
C LEU A 48 18.65 2.24 6.94
N LEU A 49 18.55 3.21 7.85
CA LEU A 49 17.29 3.58 8.52
C LEU A 49 16.49 4.65 7.73
N SER A 50 16.88 4.91 6.49
CA SER A 50 16.31 5.90 5.59
C SER A 50 15.79 5.22 4.32
N GLY A 51 14.53 5.42 3.98
CA GLY A 51 13.90 4.82 2.81
C GLY A 51 12.39 5.09 2.81
N MET A 52 11.69 4.59 1.78
CA MET A 52 10.22 4.59 1.81
C MET A 52 9.78 3.82 3.05
N ARG A 53 8.98 4.45 3.93
CA ARG A 53 8.49 3.78 5.14
C ARG A 53 7.76 2.52 4.70
N PHE A 54 7.84 1.44 5.48
CA PHE A 54 7.16 0.19 5.15
C PHE A 54 5.68 0.41 4.79
N TYR A 55 4.98 1.24 5.57
CA TYR A 55 3.58 1.62 5.35
C TYR A 55 3.34 2.61 4.19
N GLU A 56 4.38 3.18 3.60
CA GLU A 56 4.25 4.06 2.43
C GLU A 56 4.20 3.29 1.11
N ARG A 57 4.70 2.04 1.12
CA ARG A 57 4.69 1.13 -0.02
C ARG A 57 3.27 0.93 -0.55
N LEU A 58 3.13 0.92 -1.87
CA LEU A 58 1.83 0.91 -2.53
C LEU A 58 1.06 -0.36 -2.20
N GLU A 59 1.71 -1.51 -2.26
CA GLU A 59 1.16 -2.83 -1.95
C GLU A 59 0.69 -2.93 -0.49
N ILE A 60 1.45 -2.35 0.46
CA ILE A 60 1.08 -2.35 1.87
C ILE A 60 -0.16 -1.49 2.11
N LYS A 61 -0.20 -0.29 1.51
CA LYS A 61 -1.38 0.58 1.59
C LYS A 61 -2.62 -0.03 0.92
N ASP A 62 -2.44 -0.70 -0.21
CA ASP A 62 -3.53 -1.36 -0.94
C ASP A 62 -4.13 -2.48 -0.06
N LEU A 63 -3.29 -3.34 0.53
CA LEU A 63 -3.73 -4.39 1.46
C LEU A 63 -4.44 -3.84 2.69
N ILE A 64 -3.88 -2.81 3.34
CA ILE A 64 -4.52 -2.15 4.50
C ILE A 64 -5.90 -1.59 4.10
N SER A 65 -6.03 -1.06 2.89
CA SER A 65 -7.30 -0.51 2.41
C SER A 65 -8.34 -1.60 2.13
N TYR A 66 -7.93 -2.77 1.64
CA TYR A 66 -8.80 -3.95 1.56
C TYR A 66 -9.32 -4.35 2.94
N LEU A 67 -8.42 -4.49 3.92
CA LEU A 67 -8.80 -4.87 5.29
C LEU A 67 -9.73 -3.84 5.93
N ARG A 68 -9.45 -2.54 5.73
CA ARG A 68 -10.30 -1.45 6.21
C ARG A 68 -11.70 -1.51 5.61
N LEU A 69 -11.82 -1.76 4.30
CA LEU A 69 -13.12 -1.86 3.66
C LEU A 69 -13.93 -3.06 4.16
N ILE A 70 -13.29 -4.21 4.39
CA ILE A 70 -13.94 -5.41 4.93
C ILE A 70 -14.50 -5.13 6.34
N LEU A 71 -13.70 -4.47 7.19
CA LEU A 71 -14.11 -4.12 8.55
C LEU A 71 -15.14 -2.98 8.59
N ASN A 72 -14.98 -1.98 7.74
CA ASN A 72 -15.82 -0.80 7.64
C ASN A 72 -16.16 -0.51 6.16
N PRO A 73 -17.31 -1.00 5.68
CA PRO A 73 -17.79 -0.72 4.32
C PRO A 73 -17.98 0.77 4.00
N ASN A 74 -18.09 1.63 5.03
CA ASN A 74 -18.26 3.08 4.87
C ASN A 74 -16.93 3.85 4.67
N ASP A 75 -15.79 3.16 4.54
CA ASP A 75 -14.49 3.79 4.27
C ASP A 75 -14.31 4.08 2.76
N ASP A 76 -14.88 5.19 2.32
CA ASP A 76 -14.82 5.65 0.92
C ASP A 76 -13.38 5.91 0.43
N LEU A 77 -12.46 6.32 1.31
CA LEU A 77 -11.06 6.57 0.97
C LEU A 77 -10.36 5.25 0.63
N SER A 78 -10.56 4.23 1.47
CA SER A 78 -10.03 2.89 1.22
C SER A 78 -10.66 2.27 -0.02
N PHE A 79 -11.99 2.41 -0.20
CA PHE A 79 -12.70 1.92 -1.39
C PHE A 79 -12.12 2.50 -2.68
N ARG A 80 -11.99 3.83 -2.76
CA ARG A 80 -11.49 4.54 -3.96
C ARG A 80 -10.08 4.10 -4.34
N ARG A 81 -9.25 3.74 -3.35
CA ARG A 81 -7.91 3.24 -3.59
C ARG A 81 -7.89 1.86 -4.23
N ILE A 82 -8.75 0.94 -3.78
CA ILE A 82 -8.68 -0.49 -4.13
C ILE A 82 -9.64 -0.93 -5.24
N ILE A 83 -10.67 -0.14 -5.55
CA ILE A 83 -11.71 -0.52 -6.52
C ILE A 83 -11.16 -0.93 -7.89
N ASN A 84 -10.05 -0.31 -8.32
CA ASN A 84 -9.38 -0.66 -9.59
C ASN A 84 -7.98 -1.26 -9.40
N ARG A 85 -7.73 -1.88 -8.23
CA ARG A 85 -6.48 -2.59 -7.91
C ARG A 85 -6.77 -3.97 -7.30
N PRO A 86 -6.72 -5.08 -8.05
CA PRO A 86 -6.31 -5.23 -9.46
C PRO A 86 -7.25 -4.52 -10.45
N LYS A 87 -6.79 -4.37 -11.70
CA LYS A 87 -7.52 -3.61 -12.73
C LYS A 87 -8.87 -4.26 -13.07
N ARG A 88 -9.97 -3.59 -12.72
CA ARG A 88 -11.37 -4.04 -12.91
C ARG A 88 -12.08 -3.38 -14.09
N SER A 89 -11.35 -2.66 -14.93
CA SER A 89 -11.92 -1.86 -16.03
C SER A 89 -12.89 -0.75 -15.57
N ILE A 90 -12.80 -0.35 -14.30
CA ILE A 90 -13.57 0.78 -13.74
C ILE A 90 -12.73 2.04 -13.97
N GLY A 91 -13.16 2.87 -14.93
CA GLY A 91 -12.48 4.12 -15.27
C GLY A 91 -12.96 5.30 -14.42
N GLU A 92 -12.22 6.41 -14.49
CA GLU A 92 -12.51 7.64 -13.73
C GLU A 92 -13.93 8.18 -13.94
N LYS A 93 -14.48 8.08 -15.16
CA LYS A 93 -15.86 8.52 -15.45
C LYS A 93 -16.89 7.67 -14.69
N ALA A 94 -16.70 6.36 -14.66
CA ALA A 94 -17.60 5.45 -13.94
C ALA A 94 -17.51 5.69 -12.42
N LEU A 95 -16.30 5.91 -11.91
CA LEU A 95 -16.09 6.24 -10.50
C LEU A 95 -16.75 7.57 -10.11
N LYS A 96 -16.62 8.62 -10.92
CA LYS A 96 -17.31 9.90 -10.68
C LYS A 96 -18.83 9.76 -10.67
N ASN A 97 -19.39 9.00 -11.61
CA ASN A 97 -20.83 8.73 -11.64
C ASN A 97 -21.28 7.99 -10.37
N LEU A 98 -20.46 7.06 -9.87
CA LEU A 98 -20.71 6.36 -8.61
C LEU A 98 -20.65 7.31 -7.41
N GLU A 99 -19.66 8.21 -7.36
CA GLU A 99 -19.52 9.24 -6.32
C GLU A 99 -20.73 10.19 -6.31
N GLU A 100 -21.21 10.63 -7.48
CA GLU A 100 -22.40 11.46 -7.59
C GLU A 100 -23.66 10.72 -7.14
N TYR A 101 -23.79 9.44 -7.47
CA TYR A 101 -24.90 8.60 -7.04
C TYR A 101 -24.91 8.40 -5.51
N ALA A 102 -23.76 8.02 -4.94
CA ALA A 102 -23.56 7.87 -3.51
C ALA A 102 -23.92 9.15 -2.76
N LYS A 103 -23.44 10.31 -3.27
CA LYS A 103 -23.74 11.62 -2.70
C LYS A 103 -25.23 11.99 -2.77
N LYS A 104 -25.92 11.69 -3.88
CA LYS A 104 -27.37 11.94 -4.02
C LYS A 104 -28.19 11.10 -3.05
N ARG A 105 -27.77 9.86 -2.78
CA ARG A 105 -28.46 8.94 -1.87
C ARG A 105 -27.97 8.99 -0.42
N GLN A 106 -26.90 9.73 -0.15
CA GLN A 106 -26.25 9.80 1.18
C GLN A 106 -25.85 8.42 1.71
N ILE A 107 -25.32 7.58 0.82
CA ILE A 107 -24.80 6.24 1.13
C ILE A 107 -23.30 6.17 0.84
N SER A 108 -22.62 5.14 1.36
CA SER A 108 -21.20 4.92 1.08
C SER A 108 -20.96 4.53 -0.38
N LEU A 109 -19.73 4.68 -0.87
CA LEU A 109 -19.36 4.25 -2.23
C LEU A 109 -19.52 2.74 -2.43
N PHE A 110 -19.30 1.95 -1.37
CA PHE A 110 -19.49 0.51 -1.43
C PHE A 110 -20.96 0.13 -1.54
N ASP A 111 -21.84 0.77 -0.74
CA ASP A 111 -23.28 0.54 -0.82
C ASP A 111 -23.84 1.02 -2.16
N ALA A 112 -23.36 2.16 -2.66
CA ALA A 112 -23.67 2.65 -3.99
C ALA A 112 -23.29 1.63 -5.08
N LEU A 113 -22.16 0.94 -4.94
CA LEU A 113 -21.75 -0.10 -5.88
C LEU A 113 -22.70 -1.30 -5.80
N CYS A 114 -23.08 -1.73 -4.59
CA CYS A 114 -24.03 -2.82 -4.37
C CYS A 114 -25.42 -2.52 -4.94
N GLU A 115 -25.92 -1.28 -4.77
CA GLU A 115 -27.19 -0.85 -5.37
C GLU A 115 -27.12 -0.74 -6.90
N SER A 116 -25.95 -0.37 -7.43
CA SER A 116 -25.77 -0.12 -8.87
C SER A 116 -25.88 -1.39 -9.74
N ASP A 117 -25.70 -2.57 -9.13
CA ASP A 117 -25.82 -3.89 -9.76
C ASP A 117 -27.27 -4.24 -10.18
N GLY A 118 -28.24 -3.40 -9.82
CA GLY A 118 -29.67 -3.60 -10.12
C GLY A 118 -30.29 -2.77 -11.25
N GLY A 119 -29.59 -1.82 -11.89
CA GLY A 119 -30.19 -1.11 -13.05
C GLY A 119 -29.71 0.28 -13.43
N ILE A 120 -28.62 0.83 -12.87
CA ILE A 120 -28.34 2.28 -13.00
C ILE A 120 -27.32 2.62 -14.11
N GLY A 121 -26.75 1.64 -14.81
CA GLY A 121 -25.87 1.91 -15.96
C GLY A 121 -24.62 2.74 -15.64
N ILE A 122 -24.26 2.85 -14.35
CA ILE A 122 -23.08 3.59 -13.85
C ILE A 122 -21.80 2.96 -14.42
N LEU A 123 -21.78 1.63 -14.49
CA LEU A 123 -20.73 0.85 -15.13
C LEU A 123 -21.07 0.66 -16.60
N THR A 124 -20.26 1.27 -17.48
CA THR A 124 -20.51 1.35 -18.92
C THR A 124 -20.21 0.06 -19.68
N THR A 125 -19.41 -0.84 -19.12
CA THR A 125 -18.98 -2.08 -19.79
C THR A 125 -19.44 -3.31 -19.00
N LYS A 126 -19.90 -4.34 -19.72
CA LYS A 126 -20.27 -5.65 -19.13
C LYS A 126 -19.11 -6.27 -18.33
N LYS A 127 -17.87 -6.05 -18.79
CA LYS A 127 -16.67 -6.49 -18.07
C LYS A 127 -16.54 -5.81 -16.70
N ALA A 128 -16.71 -4.49 -16.64
CA ALA A 128 -16.63 -3.75 -15.37
C ALA A 128 -17.74 -4.16 -14.40
N GLN A 129 -18.94 -4.46 -14.92
CA GLN A 129 -20.05 -4.99 -14.12
C GLN A 129 -19.68 -6.35 -13.51
N ASN A 130 -19.24 -7.31 -14.32
CA ASN A 130 -18.86 -8.63 -13.82
C ASN A 130 -17.74 -8.56 -12.77
N GLU A 131 -16.70 -7.74 -12.98
CA GLU A 131 -15.60 -7.56 -12.03
C GLU A 131 -16.05 -6.86 -10.73
N ALA A 132 -16.98 -5.91 -10.81
CA ALA A 132 -17.58 -5.28 -9.64
C ALA A 132 -18.38 -6.29 -8.81
N ASN A 133 -19.12 -7.20 -9.46
CA ASN A 133 -19.94 -8.20 -8.79
C ASN A 133 -19.07 -9.24 -8.09
N ILE A 134 -18.01 -9.69 -8.75
CA ILE A 134 -16.99 -10.55 -8.13
C ILE A 134 -16.37 -9.84 -6.92
N PHE A 135 -16.05 -8.55 -7.03
CA PHE A 135 -15.51 -7.77 -5.93
C PHE A 135 -16.50 -7.68 -4.74
N ILE A 136 -17.77 -7.37 -4.98
CA ILE A 136 -18.82 -7.32 -3.96
C ILE A 136 -18.94 -8.68 -3.26
N GLN A 137 -19.04 -9.76 -4.03
CA GLN A 137 -19.14 -11.12 -3.50
C GLN A 137 -17.93 -11.48 -2.63
N ASN A 138 -16.72 -11.14 -3.08
CA ASN A 138 -15.50 -11.39 -2.32
C ASN A 138 -15.47 -10.61 -1.01
N ILE A 139 -15.87 -9.33 -1.01
CA ILE A 139 -15.92 -8.53 0.22
C ILE A 139 -16.95 -9.10 1.21
N HIS A 140 -18.14 -9.49 0.74
CA HIS A 140 -19.13 -10.15 1.60
C HIS A 140 -18.67 -11.50 2.13
N THR A 141 -18.01 -12.30 1.30
CA THR A 141 -17.45 -13.60 1.68
C THR A 141 -16.33 -13.42 2.71
N LEU A 142 -15.46 -12.44 2.53
CA LEU A 142 -14.40 -12.14 3.50
C LEU A 142 -14.94 -11.62 4.82
N LYS A 143 -16.05 -10.88 4.79
CA LYS A 143 -16.73 -10.38 5.99
C LYS A 143 -17.44 -11.49 6.78
N SER A 144 -17.86 -12.58 6.13
CA SER A 144 -18.53 -13.68 6.83
C SER A 144 -17.56 -14.59 7.62
N TYR A 145 -16.26 -14.46 7.40
CA TYR A 145 -15.27 -15.18 8.21
C TYR A 145 -15.02 -14.44 9.53
N ASP A 146 -15.37 -15.10 10.65
CA ASP A 146 -15.08 -14.60 12.00
C ASP A 146 -13.58 -14.56 12.34
N ASN A 147 -12.74 -15.26 11.57
CA ASN A 147 -11.31 -15.36 11.85
C ASN A 147 -10.49 -15.39 10.56
N ALA A 148 -9.49 -14.51 10.47
CA ALA A 148 -8.55 -14.43 9.35
C ALA A 148 -7.82 -15.76 9.08
N LYS A 149 -7.65 -16.62 10.09
CA LYS A 149 -6.99 -17.93 9.92
C LYS A 149 -7.77 -18.85 8.98
N LYS A 150 -9.11 -18.81 9.04
CA LYS A 150 -10.01 -19.57 8.17
C LYS A 150 -10.01 -19.11 6.71
N VAL A 151 -9.38 -17.97 6.41
CA VAL A 151 -9.26 -17.45 5.04
C VAL A 151 -8.06 -18.08 4.31
N PHE A 152 -7.06 -18.56 5.05
CA PHE A 152 -5.82 -19.12 4.51
C PHE A 152 -5.70 -20.64 4.65
N ASP A 153 -6.59 -21.26 5.43
CA ASP A 153 -6.75 -22.71 5.56
C ASP A 153 -7.72 -23.23 4.49
#